data_AF-A0A914GC23-F1
#
_entry.id   AF-A0A914GC23-F1
#
_cell.length_a   1.000
_cell.length_b   1.000
_cell.length_c   1.000
_cell.angle_alpha   90.00
_cell.angle_beta   90.00
_cell.angle_gamma   90.00
#
_symmetry.space_group_name_H-M   'P 1'
#
loop_
_entity.id
_entity.type
_entity.pdbx_description
1 polymer ?
#
loop_
_entity_poly.entity_id
_entity_poly.type
_entity_poly.pdbx_seq_one_letter_code
_entity_poly.pdbx_strand_id
1 'polypeptide(L)'
;MFATTMRGTQRFFDTKNLYGLSETISTYQAVKEVRGKRGAVVTRSTFPSSGRYAGHWLGDNTARWEDLQTSVIGAQEFNMFGIPYVGSDICGFIGTTTEELCLRWQQMGAFHSFSRNHNTLGAPLQDPAQWPTVAKATRKHNLFRYRHLPYLFSLHFAATQNGGT
;
A
#
# COMPACT_ATOMS: atom_id res chain seq x y z
N MET A 1 -17.43 28.91 8.54
CA MET A 1 -16.68 28.92 7.28
C MET A 1 -17.30 27.87 6.36
N PHE A 2 -18.01 28.26 5.30
CA PHE A 2 -18.68 27.31 4.39
C PHE A 2 -17.73 26.95 3.24
N ALA A 3 -16.79 26.03 3.48
CA ALA A 3 -15.95 25.52 2.40
C ALA A 3 -16.81 24.77 1.37
N THR A 4 -16.55 24.98 0.08
CA THR A 4 -17.23 24.31 -1.03
C THR A 4 -16.24 23.45 -1.82
N THR A 5 -16.77 22.45 -2.53
CA THR A 5 -16.04 21.49 -3.38
C THR A 5 -16.76 21.35 -4.71
N MET A 6 -16.27 20.49 -5.61
CA MET A 6 -16.91 20.21 -6.91
C MET A 6 -17.18 21.51 -7.70
N ARG A 7 -16.14 22.36 -7.81
CA ARG A 7 -16.21 23.68 -8.46
C ARG A 7 -17.31 24.59 -7.88
N GLY A 8 -17.51 24.52 -6.57
CA GLY A 8 -18.45 25.37 -5.83
C GLY A 8 -19.88 24.85 -5.75
N THR A 9 -20.17 23.66 -6.29
CA THR A 9 -21.54 23.11 -6.35
C THR A 9 -21.95 22.30 -5.12
N GLN A 10 -20.98 21.87 -4.30
CA GLN A 10 -21.23 21.01 -3.13
C GLN A 10 -20.57 21.56 -1.88
N ARG A 11 -21.18 21.36 -0.70
CA ARG A 11 -20.55 21.73 0.58
C ARG A 11 -19.45 20.73 0.91
N PHE A 12 -18.31 21.21 1.40
CA PHE A 12 -17.22 20.36 1.86
C PHE A 12 -17.68 19.35 2.94
N PHE A 13 -18.60 19.76 3.81
CA PHE A 13 -19.15 18.89 4.85
C PHE A 13 -19.70 17.57 4.29
N ASP A 14 -20.38 17.64 3.14
CA ASP A 14 -21.04 16.49 2.51
C ASP A 14 -20.06 15.63 1.69
N THR A 15 -18.93 16.21 1.25
CA THR A 15 -18.01 15.58 0.28
C THR A 15 -16.60 15.33 0.82
N LYS A 16 -16.29 15.70 2.07
CA LYS A 16 -14.93 15.60 2.63
C LYS A 16 -14.30 14.20 2.47
N ASN A 17 -15.08 13.14 2.67
CA ASN A 17 -14.62 11.75 2.58
C ASN A 17 -14.46 11.26 1.12
N LEU A 18 -14.94 12.04 0.14
CA LEU A 18 -14.80 11.74 -1.29
C LEU A 18 -13.55 12.38 -1.90
N TYR A 19 -12.84 13.23 -1.16
CA TYR A 19 -11.69 13.99 -1.68
C TYR A 19 -10.59 13.06 -2.23
N GLY A 20 -10.18 12.06 -1.45
CA GLY A 20 -9.18 11.09 -1.90
C GLY A 20 -9.63 10.30 -3.14
N LEU A 21 -10.92 9.93 -3.21
CA LEU A 21 -11.47 9.23 -4.37
C LEU A 21 -11.49 10.12 -5.63
N SER A 22 -11.93 11.37 -5.53
CA SER A 22 -11.99 12.28 -6.68
C SER A 22 -10.59 12.62 -7.22
N GLU A 23 -9.61 12.79 -6.34
CA GLU A 23 -8.19 12.96 -6.70
C GLU A 23 -7.63 11.70 -7.37
N THR A 24 -7.94 10.52 -6.82
CA THR A 24 -7.44 9.24 -7.33
C THR A 24 -7.93 8.96 -8.76
N ILE A 25 -9.21 9.25 -9.05
CA ILE A 25 -9.78 9.12 -10.40
C ILE A 25 -9.02 10.01 -11.39
N SER A 26 -8.81 11.27 -11.04
CA SER A 26 -8.12 12.25 -11.88
C SER A 26 -6.66 11.84 -12.13
N THR A 27 -5.98 11.38 -11.09
CA THR A 27 -4.58 10.93 -11.17
C THR A 27 -4.43 9.68 -12.04
N TYR A 28 -5.32 8.70 -11.89
CA TYR A 28 -5.31 7.49 -12.71
C TYR A 28 -5.49 7.81 -14.20
N GLN A 29 -6.42 8.71 -14.53
CA GLN A 29 -6.63 9.17 -15.91
C GLN A 29 -5.38 9.85 -16.47
N ALA A 30 -4.79 10.78 -15.72
CA ALA A 30 -3.57 11.50 -16.14
C ALA A 30 -2.39 10.54 -16.36
N VAL A 31 -2.14 9.60 -15.44
CA VAL A 31 -1.05 8.61 -15.59
C VAL A 31 -1.25 7.76 -16.83
N LYS A 32 -2.48 7.32 -17.11
CA LYS A 32 -2.80 6.51 -18.29
C LYS A 32 -2.58 7.29 -19.58
N GLU A 33 -3.03 8.54 -19.63
CA GLU A 33 -2.89 9.42 -20.79
C GLU A 33 -1.42 9.74 -21.09
N VAL A 34 -0.68 10.24 -20.10
CA VAL A 34 0.73 10.65 -20.27
C VAL A 34 1.63 9.47 -20.62
N ARG A 35 1.39 8.29 -20.04
CA ARG A 35 2.28 7.13 -20.25
C ARG A 35 1.86 6.23 -21.42
N GLY A 36 0.62 6.33 -21.92
CA GLY A 36 0.06 5.39 -22.89
C GLY A 36 0.06 3.93 -22.41
N LYS A 37 0.11 3.70 -21.09
CA LYS A 37 0.22 2.38 -20.44
C LYS A 37 -0.70 2.32 -19.22
N ARG A 38 -0.96 1.13 -18.69
CA ARG A 38 -1.83 0.92 -17.51
C ARG A 38 -1.38 1.75 -16.29
N GLY A 39 -0.07 1.80 -16.02
CA GLY A 39 0.46 2.49 -14.84
C GLY A 39 0.04 1.85 -13.51
N ALA A 40 0.34 2.54 -12.42
CA ALA A 40 -0.13 2.22 -11.07
C ALA A 40 -0.26 3.52 -10.27
N VAL A 41 -1.28 3.60 -9.42
CA VAL A 41 -1.50 4.70 -8.48
C VAL A 41 -1.63 4.09 -7.10
N VAL A 42 -1.07 4.75 -6.09
CA VAL A 42 -1.22 4.39 -4.68
C VAL A 42 -1.72 5.63 -3.95
N THR A 43 -2.83 5.50 -3.22
CA THR A 43 -3.47 6.63 -2.53
C THR A 43 -3.65 6.35 -1.05
N ARG A 44 -3.58 7.40 -0.22
CA ARG A 44 -3.76 7.30 1.22
C ARG A 44 -5.23 7.33 1.63
N SER A 45 -5.97 8.34 1.17
CA SER A 45 -7.38 8.49 1.50
C SER A 45 -8.23 7.69 0.51
N THR A 46 -9.08 6.81 1.03
CA THR A 46 -9.95 5.94 0.23
C THR A 46 -11.40 6.04 0.70
N PHE A 47 -12.31 5.84 -0.24
CA PHE A 47 -13.75 5.61 -0.05
C PHE A 47 -14.17 4.35 -0.86
N PRO A 48 -15.29 3.66 -0.57
CA PRO A 48 -15.79 2.59 -1.42
C PRO A 48 -15.72 2.96 -2.92
N SER A 49 -15.25 2.02 -3.75
CA SER A 49 -14.85 2.16 -5.16
C SER A 49 -13.42 2.66 -5.46
N SER A 50 -12.64 3.12 -4.48
CA SER A 50 -11.26 3.60 -4.72
C SER A 50 -10.34 2.53 -5.34
N GLY A 51 -10.55 1.25 -4.97
CA GLY A 51 -9.78 0.12 -5.51
C GLY A 51 -9.92 -0.10 -7.02
N ARG A 52 -10.91 0.53 -7.67
CA ARG A 52 -11.03 0.54 -9.14
C ARG A 52 -9.92 1.35 -9.82
N TYR A 53 -9.32 2.30 -9.10
CA TYR A 53 -8.40 3.29 -9.67
C TYR A 53 -6.99 3.24 -9.08
N ALA A 54 -6.84 2.75 -7.86
CA ALA A 54 -5.55 2.70 -7.16
C ALA A 54 -5.46 1.54 -6.17
N GLY A 55 -4.22 1.23 -5.78
CA GLY A 55 -3.95 0.52 -4.53
C GLY A 55 -3.85 1.47 -3.34
N HIS A 56 -3.57 0.89 -2.18
CA HIS A 56 -3.47 1.59 -0.91
C HIS A 56 -2.26 1.09 -0.12
N TRP A 57 -1.60 1.96 0.64
CA TRP A 57 -0.69 1.53 1.71
C TRP A 57 -1.31 1.92 3.04
N LEU A 58 -1.09 1.11 4.07
CA LEU A 58 -1.76 1.24 5.38
C LEU A 58 -1.38 2.48 6.20
N GLY A 59 -0.69 3.45 5.60
CA GLY A 59 -0.35 4.72 6.23
C GLY A 59 0.88 4.64 7.14
N ASP A 60 0.96 5.62 8.03
CA ASP A 60 2.12 5.93 8.86
C ASP A 60 2.17 5.01 10.09
N ASN A 61 2.55 3.75 9.89
CA ASN A 61 2.72 2.76 10.96
C ASN A 61 4.00 3.01 11.79
N THR A 62 4.12 2.35 12.94
CA THR A 62 5.31 2.44 13.81
C THR A 62 6.21 1.21 13.68
N ALA A 63 7.51 1.37 13.96
CA ALA A 63 8.48 0.28 14.01
C ALA A 63 8.33 -0.56 15.29
N ARG A 64 7.16 -1.21 15.43
CA ARG A 64 6.78 -2.04 16.58
C ARG A 64 6.18 -3.38 16.15
N TRP A 65 6.23 -4.37 17.03
CA TRP A 65 5.71 -5.71 16.76
C TRP A 65 4.18 -5.73 16.61
N GLU A 66 3.49 -4.84 17.33
CA GLU A 66 2.03 -4.67 17.22
C GLU A 66 1.64 -4.22 15.81
N ASP A 67 2.40 -3.28 15.22
CA ASP A 67 2.16 -2.80 13.86
C ASP A 67 2.50 -3.85 12.79
N LEU A 68 3.48 -4.73 13.04
CA LEU A 68 3.70 -5.91 12.20
C LEU A 68 2.45 -6.79 12.20
N GLN A 69 1.86 -7.05 13.37
CA GLN A 69 0.64 -7.86 13.48
C GLN A 69 -0.56 -7.19 12.81
N THR A 70 -0.81 -5.90 13.08
CA THR A 70 -1.97 -5.18 12.52
C THR A 70 -1.87 -4.99 11.01
N SER A 71 -0.66 -5.01 10.43
CA SER A 71 -0.50 -4.96 8.97
C SER A 71 -1.16 -6.14 8.24
N VAL A 72 -1.24 -7.32 8.88
CA VAL A 72 -1.93 -8.49 8.33
C VAL A 72 -3.44 -8.26 8.35
N ILE A 73 -3.95 -7.69 9.45
CA ILE A 73 -5.38 -7.35 9.60
C ILE A 73 -5.78 -6.30 8.54
N GLY A 74 -5.04 -5.19 8.47
CA GLY A 74 -5.32 -4.12 7.51
C GLY A 74 -5.27 -4.61 6.06
N ALA A 75 -4.32 -5.49 5.70
CA ALA A 75 -4.31 -6.07 4.36
C ALA A 75 -5.57 -6.90 4.06
N GLN A 76 -6.09 -7.66 5.02
CA GLN A 76 -7.33 -8.44 4.86
C GLN A 76 -8.57 -7.55 4.77
N GLU A 77 -8.67 -6.54 5.64
CA GLU A 77 -9.77 -5.57 5.62
C GLU A 77 -9.86 -4.84 4.28
N PHE A 78 -8.73 -4.38 3.72
CA PHE A 78 -8.72 -3.72 2.42
C PHE A 78 -9.08 -4.64 1.26
N ASN A 79 -8.81 -5.94 1.36
CA ASN A 79 -9.34 -6.92 0.40
C ASN A 79 -10.88 -6.97 0.48
N MET A 80 -11.47 -6.96 1.68
CA MET A 80 -12.93 -6.86 1.85
C MET A 80 -13.50 -5.52 1.35
N PHE A 81 -12.73 -4.43 1.43
CA PHE A 81 -13.11 -3.12 0.91
C PHE A 81 -12.95 -3.01 -0.62
N GLY A 82 -12.49 -4.08 -1.29
CA GLY A 82 -12.31 -4.12 -2.75
C GLY A 82 -11.04 -3.43 -3.23
N ILE A 83 -9.98 -3.40 -2.42
CA ILE A 83 -8.67 -2.81 -2.73
C ILE A 83 -7.57 -3.88 -2.54
N PRO A 84 -7.37 -4.79 -3.51
CA PRO A 84 -6.49 -5.94 -3.34
C PRO A 84 -5.00 -5.63 -3.49
N TYR A 85 -4.63 -4.46 -4.02
CA TYR A 85 -3.23 -4.00 -4.10
C TYR A 85 -2.88 -3.17 -2.87
N VAL A 86 -2.43 -3.85 -1.80
CA VAL A 86 -2.28 -3.30 -0.45
C VAL A 86 -1.08 -3.86 0.31
N GLY A 87 -0.53 -3.05 1.22
CA GLY A 87 0.52 -3.45 2.16
C GLY A 87 0.89 -2.34 3.13
N SER A 88 1.69 -2.71 4.14
CA SER A 88 2.26 -1.77 5.11
C SER A 88 3.65 -1.27 4.69
N ASP A 89 4.14 -0.25 5.40
CA ASP A 89 5.55 0.13 5.33
C ASP A 89 6.39 -0.87 6.13
N ILE A 90 7.12 -1.70 5.37
CA ILE A 90 7.94 -2.78 5.91
C ILE A 90 9.05 -2.20 6.79
N CYS A 91 9.21 -2.80 7.97
CA CYS A 91 10.07 -2.37 9.07
C CYS A 91 9.54 -1.19 9.92
N GLY A 92 8.44 -0.57 9.50
CA GLY A 92 7.74 0.52 10.20
C GLY A 92 8.18 1.91 9.74
N PHE A 93 7.23 2.83 9.55
CA PHE A 93 7.51 4.18 9.08
C PHE A 93 8.01 5.12 10.18
N ILE A 94 7.40 5.08 11.38
CA ILE A 94 7.72 5.94 12.52
C ILE A 94 8.58 5.19 13.55
N GLY A 95 9.67 5.83 13.96
CA GLY A 95 10.57 5.33 14.99
C GLY A 95 11.73 4.51 14.41
N THR A 96 12.60 4.03 15.29
CA THR A 96 13.78 3.25 14.89
C THR A 96 13.48 1.77 14.99
N THR A 97 13.52 1.08 13.85
CA THR A 97 13.38 -0.38 13.81
C THR A 97 14.58 -1.10 14.42
N THR A 98 14.41 -2.37 14.77
CA THR A 98 15.50 -3.25 15.20
C THR A 98 15.82 -4.26 14.09
N GLU A 99 17.04 -4.81 14.11
CA GLU A 99 17.45 -5.84 13.13
C GLU A 99 16.47 -7.02 13.11
N GLU A 100 16.05 -7.52 14.27
CA GLU A 100 15.12 -8.64 14.37
C GLU A 100 13.72 -8.29 13.87
N LEU A 101 13.18 -7.14 14.26
CA LEU A 101 11.86 -6.70 13.80
C LEU A 101 11.85 -6.51 12.29
N CYS A 102 12.84 -5.80 11.74
CA CYS A 102 12.93 -5.56 10.31
C CYS A 102 13.14 -6.86 9.54
N LEU A 103 13.93 -7.80 10.07
CA LEU A 103 14.07 -9.13 9.50
C LEU A 103 12.71 -9.83 9.40
N ARG A 104 11.92 -9.88 10.48
CA ARG A 104 10.59 -10.52 10.47
C ARG A 104 9.61 -9.80 9.56
N TRP A 105 9.68 -8.47 9.51
CA TRP A 105 8.82 -7.69 8.63
C TRP A 105 9.15 -7.92 7.16
N GLN A 106 10.42 -8.07 6.78
CA GLN A 106 10.78 -8.42 5.40
C GLN A 106 10.29 -9.82 5.01
N GLN A 107 10.26 -10.78 5.95
CA GLN A 107 9.71 -12.11 5.70
C GLN A 107 8.21 -12.05 5.40
N MET A 108 7.44 -11.36 6.24
CA MET A 108 5.98 -11.23 6.09
C MET A 108 5.62 -10.30 4.93
N GLY A 109 6.25 -9.13 4.84
CA GLY A 109 5.99 -8.09 3.86
C GLY A 109 6.30 -8.50 2.41
N ALA A 110 7.11 -9.54 2.20
CA ALA A 110 7.27 -10.18 0.88
C ALA A 110 5.95 -10.78 0.35
N PHE A 111 4.95 -11.00 1.19
CA PHE A 111 3.63 -11.52 0.83
C PHE A 111 2.55 -10.44 0.67
N HIS A 112 2.81 -9.18 1.05
CA HIS A 112 1.92 -8.07 0.70
C HIS A 112 1.80 -7.94 -0.82
N SER A 113 0.61 -7.69 -1.36
CA SER A 113 0.47 -7.44 -2.79
C SER A 113 1.19 -6.15 -3.20
N PHE A 114 1.14 -5.12 -2.35
CA PHE A 114 2.02 -3.95 -2.40
C PHE A 114 3.15 -4.08 -1.36
N SER A 115 4.34 -4.51 -1.80
CA SER A 115 5.50 -4.73 -0.93
C SER A 115 6.49 -3.56 -1.03
N ARG A 116 6.54 -2.71 0.00
CA ARG A 116 7.38 -1.50 0.06
C ARG A 116 8.08 -1.38 1.42
N ASN A 117 9.38 -1.06 1.41
CA ASN A 117 10.08 -0.55 2.59
C ASN A 117 10.15 0.98 2.48
N HIS A 118 9.63 1.68 3.48
CA HIS A 118 9.57 3.14 3.54
C HIS A 118 9.79 3.58 4.98
N ASN A 119 10.39 4.76 5.16
CA ASN A 119 10.82 5.27 6.45
C ASN A 119 10.59 6.78 6.54
N THR A 120 10.42 7.30 7.75
CA THR A 120 10.33 8.73 7.99
C THR A 120 11.69 9.42 7.84
N LEU A 121 11.65 10.72 7.55
CA LEU A 121 12.85 11.54 7.45
C LEU A 121 13.57 11.63 8.81
N GLY A 122 14.89 11.45 8.80
CA GLY A 122 15.73 11.58 9.98
C GLY A 122 15.83 10.32 10.86
N ALA A 123 15.05 9.27 10.57
CA ALA A 123 15.24 7.96 11.19
C ALA A 123 16.48 7.25 10.61
N PRO A 124 17.13 6.34 11.38
CA PRO A 124 18.18 5.49 10.86
C PRO A 124 17.72 4.71 9.63
N LEU A 125 18.64 4.44 8.70
CA LEU A 125 18.35 3.65 7.50
C LEU A 125 17.84 2.26 7.88
N GLN A 126 16.89 1.74 7.11
CA GLN A 126 16.29 0.42 7.33
C GLN A 126 16.06 -0.38 6.04
N ASP A 127 16.72 0.00 4.95
CA ASP A 127 16.64 -0.76 3.71
C ASP A 127 17.26 -2.17 3.90
N PRO A 128 16.94 -3.14 3.02
CA PRO A 128 17.38 -4.51 3.20
C PRO A 128 18.90 -4.72 3.34
N ALA A 129 19.74 -3.78 2.87
CA ALA A 129 21.19 -3.93 2.93
C ALA A 129 21.80 -3.48 4.27
N GLN A 130 21.02 -2.83 5.15
CA GLN A 130 21.53 -2.29 6.42
C GLN A 130 22.07 -3.36 7.37
N TRP A 131 21.47 -4.56 7.37
CA TRP A 131 21.94 -5.69 8.18
C TRP A 131 22.14 -6.94 7.33
N PRO A 132 23.25 -7.69 7.50
CA PRO A 132 23.47 -8.93 6.77
C PRO A 132 22.36 -9.97 6.96
N THR A 133 21.76 -10.04 8.15
CA THR A 133 20.67 -10.99 8.45
C THR A 133 19.37 -10.59 7.75
N VAL A 134 19.00 -9.31 7.76
CA VAL A 134 17.85 -8.74 7.05
C VAL A 134 18.04 -8.92 5.54
N ALA A 135 19.23 -8.67 5.01
CA ALA A 135 19.54 -8.88 3.60
C ALA A 135 19.36 -10.35 3.19
N LYS A 136 19.83 -11.29 4.03
CA LYS A 136 19.68 -12.73 3.80
C LYS A 136 18.21 -13.15 3.82
N ALA A 137 17.43 -12.69 4.80
CA ALA A 137 16.01 -12.98 4.90
C ALA A 137 15.24 -12.39 3.70
N THR A 138 15.50 -11.14 3.35
CA THR A 138 14.87 -10.44 2.23
C THR A 138 15.15 -11.15 0.91
N ARG A 139 16.40 -11.53 0.61
CA ARG A 139 16.73 -12.30 -0.60
C ARG A 139 15.94 -13.61 -0.67
N LYS A 140 15.88 -14.38 0.42
CA LYS A 140 15.16 -15.66 0.45
C LYS A 140 13.67 -15.49 0.11
N HIS A 141 12.99 -14.53 0.74
CA HIS A 141 11.55 -14.36 0.59
C HIS A 141 11.18 -13.61 -0.69
N ASN A 142 12.01 -12.67 -1.14
CA ASN A 142 11.80 -12.04 -2.45
C ASN A 142 12.03 -13.02 -3.59
N LEU A 143 13.02 -13.92 -3.53
CA LEU A 143 13.15 -14.95 -4.57
C LEU A 143 11.91 -15.86 -4.64
N PHE A 144 11.32 -16.21 -3.50
CA PHE A 144 10.03 -16.90 -3.46
C PHE A 144 8.93 -16.05 -4.12
N ARG A 145 8.76 -14.78 -3.70
CA ARG A 145 7.77 -13.85 -4.26
C ARG A 145 7.92 -13.73 -5.79
N TYR A 146 9.14 -13.51 -6.27
CA TYR A 146 9.44 -13.28 -7.68
C TYR A 146 9.18 -14.54 -8.53
N ARG A 147 9.45 -15.74 -8.00
CA ARG A 147 9.03 -17.00 -8.63
C ARG A 147 7.51 -17.12 -8.76
N HIS A 148 6.74 -16.55 -7.83
CA HIS A 148 5.28 -16.61 -7.80
C HIS A 148 4.59 -15.35 -8.35
N LEU A 149 5.32 -14.41 -8.96
CA LEU A 149 4.71 -13.23 -9.59
C LEU A 149 3.62 -13.59 -10.63
N PRO A 150 3.76 -14.63 -11.47
CA PRO A 150 2.68 -15.03 -12.38
C PRO A 150 1.40 -15.42 -11.64
N TYR A 151 1.52 -16.10 -10.50
CA TYR A 151 0.39 -16.47 -9.66
C TYR A 151 -0.26 -15.24 -9.01
N LEU A 152 0.54 -14.37 -8.39
CA LEU A 152 0.04 -13.11 -7.82
C LEU A 152 -0.66 -12.24 -8.88
N PHE A 153 -0.11 -12.19 -10.10
CA PHE A 153 -0.74 -11.47 -11.21
C PHE A 153 -2.06 -12.12 -11.64
N SER A 154 -2.15 -13.45 -11.68
CA SER A 154 -3.42 -14.14 -11.96
C SER A 154 -4.49 -13.87 -10.90
N LEU A 155 -4.10 -13.76 -9.62
CA LEU A 155 -5.02 -13.39 -8.54
C LEU A 155 -5.55 -11.97 -8.74
N HIS A 156 -4.69 -11.00 -9.06
CA HIS A 156 -5.12 -9.64 -9.39
C HIS A 156 -6.05 -9.59 -10.60
N PHE A 157 -5.80 -10.42 -11.62
CA PHE A 157 -6.68 -10.55 -12.77
C PHE A 157 -8.06 -11.09 -12.35
N ALA A 158 -8.10 -12.18 -11.59
CA ALA A 158 -9.34 -12.76 -11.08
C ALA A 158 -10.14 -11.77 -10.22
N ALA A 159 -9.48 -11.08 -9.29
CA ALA A 159 -10.08 -10.05 -8.47
C ALA A 159 -10.66 -8.89 -9.29
N THR A 160 -10.01 -8.52 -10.39
CA THR A 160 -10.52 -7.47 -11.30
C THR A 160 -11.76 -7.92 -12.06
N GLN A 161 -11.82 -9.19 -12.49
CA GLN A 161 -12.95 -9.72 -13.27
C GLN A 161 -14.18 -10.00 -12.41
N ASN A 162 -13.96 -10.59 -11.23
CA ASN A 162 -15.01 -11.22 -10.44
C ASN A 162 -15.22 -10.60 -9.06
N GLY A 163 -14.37 -9.65 -8.66
CA GLY A 163 -14.22 -9.29 -7.24
C GLY A 163 -13.58 -10.42 -6.45
N GLY A 164 -13.77 -10.41 -5.13
CA GLY A 164 -13.14 -11.38 -4.22
C GLY A 164 -11.75 -10.95 -3.73
N THR A 165 -11.04 -11.90 -3.10
CA THR A 165 -9.75 -11.69 -2.42
C THR A 165 -8.69 -12.66 -2.94
#